data_AF-A0A967LRU6-F1
#
_entry.id   AF-A0A967LRU6-F1
#
_cell.length_a   1.000
_cell.length_b   1.000
_cell.length_c   1.000
_cell.angle_alpha   90.00
_cell.angle_beta   90.00
_cell.angle_gamma   90.00
#
_symmetry.space_group_name_H-M   'P 1'
#
loop_
_entity.id
_entity.type
_entity.pdbx_description
1 polymer ?
#
loop_
_entity_poly.entity_id
_entity_poly.type
_entity_poly.pdbx_seq_one_letter_code
_entity_poly.pdbx_strand_id
1 'polypeptide(L)'
;MRDVYLEDPGPPQVDSWMGQSVGRWEGDTFVVAANGFNGQTWFDRAGNHHSSSLTVTERYTMTGPDHVMYEAELDDPETYSRPWTIRMPLYRNIDPG
;
A
#
# COMPACT_ATOMS: atom_id res chain seq x y z
N MET A 1 6.02 6.63 -11.02
CA MET A 1 5.66 5.26 -11.44
C MET A 1 5.95 4.35 -10.24
N ARG A 2 5.06 3.42 -9.91
CA ARG A 2 5.25 2.44 -8.83
C ARG A 2 5.32 1.06 -9.47
N ASP A 3 6.37 0.32 -9.18
CA ASP A 3 6.54 -1.05 -9.66
C ASP A 3 6.10 -2.01 -8.56
N VAL A 4 5.37 -3.05 -8.93
CA VAL A 4 4.93 -4.11 -8.02
C VAL A 4 5.51 -5.44 -8.52
N TYR A 5 6.43 -6.01 -7.76
CA TYR A 5 7.05 -7.28 -8.09
C TYR A 5 6.11 -8.43 -7.71
N LEU A 6 5.85 -9.36 -8.65
CA LEU A 6 5.02 -10.54 -8.37
C LEU A 6 5.83 -11.73 -7.83
N GLU A 7 7.15 -11.63 -7.91
CA GLU A 7 8.12 -12.52 -7.27
C GLU A 7 8.92 -11.68 -6.29
N ASP A 8 9.15 -12.19 -5.09
CA ASP A 8 9.89 -11.45 -4.06
C ASP A 8 11.34 -11.20 -4.53
N PRO A 9 11.75 -9.94 -4.79
CA PRO A 9 13.09 -9.62 -5.25
C PRO A 9 14.12 -9.64 -4.11
N GLY A 10 13.70 -9.95 -2.88
CA GLY A 10 14.51 -9.84 -1.67
C GLY A 10 14.32 -8.48 -0.98
N PRO A 11 15.10 -8.19 0.07
CA PRO A 11 14.96 -6.94 0.83
C PRO A 11 15.25 -5.72 -0.05
N PRO A 12 14.61 -4.56 0.24
CA PRO A 12 14.92 -3.31 -0.45
C PRO A 12 16.42 -3.02 -0.37
N GLN A 13 17.05 -2.76 -1.52
CA GLN A 13 18.49 -2.47 -1.55
C GLN A 13 18.82 -1.02 -1.18
N VAL A 14 17.83 -0.14 -1.27
CA VAL A 14 17.94 1.28 -0.93
C VAL A 14 16.60 1.79 -0.43
N ASP A 15 16.64 2.63 0.61
CA ASP A 15 15.44 3.35 1.04
C ASP A 15 15.04 4.39 0.00
N SER A 16 13.79 4.34 -0.45
CA SER A 16 13.31 5.16 -1.56
C SER A 16 12.01 5.90 -1.21
N TRP A 17 11.66 6.88 -2.04
CA TRP A 17 10.43 7.65 -1.88
C TRP A 17 9.16 6.79 -1.97
N MET A 18 9.19 5.69 -2.73
CA MET A 18 8.02 4.84 -2.98
C MET A 18 8.15 3.45 -2.33
N GLY A 19 9.24 3.21 -1.61
CA GLY A 19 9.59 1.88 -1.10
C GLY A 19 9.78 0.84 -2.22
N GLN A 20 9.80 -0.42 -1.83
CA GLN A 20 9.72 -1.58 -2.72
C GLN A 20 8.40 -2.29 -2.47
N SER A 21 7.65 -2.61 -3.52
CA SER A 21 6.35 -3.28 -3.40
C SER A 21 6.38 -4.71 -3.94
N VAL A 22 5.93 -5.67 -3.14
CA VAL A 22 5.79 -7.08 -3.52
C VAL A 22 4.31 -7.46 -3.45
N GLY A 23 3.79 -7.94 -4.58
CA GLY A 23 2.40 -8.31 -4.78
C GLY A 23 2.20 -9.82 -4.85
N ARG A 24 1.10 -10.32 -4.30
CA ARG A 24 0.68 -11.72 -4.41
C ARG A 24 -0.84 -11.84 -4.39
N TRP A 25 -1.35 -12.92 -4.98
CA TRP A 25 -2.78 -13.23 -4.95
C TRP A 25 -3.12 -14.11 -3.75
N GLU A 26 -4.20 -13.75 -3.04
CA GLU A 26 -4.86 -14.57 -2.03
C GLU A 26 -6.33 -14.76 -2.44
N GLY A 27 -6.60 -15.82 -3.20
CA GLY A 27 -7.92 -16.03 -3.79
C GLY A 27 -8.30 -14.91 -4.76
N ASP A 28 -9.33 -14.14 -4.42
CA ASP A 28 -9.83 -12.98 -5.18
C ASP A 28 -9.22 -11.63 -4.75
N THR A 29 -8.30 -11.67 -3.78
CA THR A 29 -7.66 -10.49 -3.22
C THR A 29 -6.24 -10.36 -3.73
N PHE A 30 -5.90 -9.22 -4.34
CA PHE A 30 -4.52 -8.87 -4.62
C PHE A 30 -3.93 -8.14 -3.42
N VAL A 31 -2.84 -8.69 -2.87
CA VAL A 31 -2.20 -8.19 -1.66
C VAL A 31 -0.85 -7.61 -2.03
N VAL A 32 -0.59 -6.37 -1.63
CA VAL A 32 0.69 -5.69 -1.89
C VAL A 32 1.29 -5.26 -0.57
N ALA A 33 2.49 -5.75 -0.27
CA ALA A 33 3.29 -5.27 0.86
C ALA A 33 4.36 -4.32 0.35
N ALA A 34 4.53 -3.18 1.03
CA ALA A 34 5.55 -2.19 0.71
C ALA A 34 6.34 -1.77 1.95
N ASN A 35 7.65 -1.66 1.81
CA ASN A 35 8.60 -1.23 2.85
C ASN A 35 9.84 -0.57 2.21
N GLY A 36 10.85 -0.20 3.02
CA GLY A 36 12.05 0.47 2.53
C GLY A 36 11.78 1.92 2.12
N PHE A 37 10.92 2.62 2.86
CA PHE A 37 10.64 4.02 2.63
C PHE A 37 11.74 4.89 3.23
N ASN A 38 12.07 6.00 2.57
CA ASN A 38 13.10 6.93 3.07
C ASN A 38 12.60 7.90 4.16
N GLY A 39 11.32 7.84 4.55
CA GLY A 39 10.73 8.69 5.58
C GLY A 39 10.61 10.18 5.23
N GLN A 40 10.85 10.57 3.97
CA GLN A 40 10.83 11.98 3.54
C GLN A 40 9.54 12.39 2.82
N THR A 41 8.64 11.44 2.58
CA THR A 41 7.33 11.67 1.97
C THR A 41 6.27 12.05 3.00
N TRP A 42 5.27 12.79 2.52
CA TRP A 42 4.01 12.94 3.25
C TRP A 42 3.24 11.63 3.11
N PHE A 43 2.74 11.11 4.22
CA PHE A 43 2.10 9.80 4.27
C PHE A 43 0.80 9.77 3.46
N ASP A 44 -0.02 10.80 3.64
CA ASP A 44 -1.26 10.98 2.93
C ASP A 44 -1.46 12.45 2.56
N ARG A 45 -2.56 12.74 1.85
CA ARG A 45 -2.92 14.10 1.45
C ARG A 45 -3.33 14.98 2.63
N ALA A 46 -3.51 14.41 3.83
CA ALA A 46 -3.85 15.11 5.06
C ALA A 46 -2.59 15.56 5.84
N GLY A 47 -1.40 15.13 5.43
CA GLY A 47 -0.13 15.55 6.03
C GLY A 47 0.28 14.74 7.25
N ASN A 48 -0.20 13.51 7.36
CA ASN A 48 0.34 12.57 8.33
C ASN A 48 1.82 12.25 7.99
N HIS A 49 2.61 12.00 9.04
CA HIS A 49 4.02 11.64 8.91
C HIS A 49 4.20 10.12 8.96
N HIS A 50 5.30 9.61 8.41
CA HIS A 50 5.74 8.24 8.62
C HIS A 50 7.27 8.20 8.74
N SER A 51 7.79 7.19 9.43
CA SER A 51 9.21 6.91 9.55
C SER A 51 9.70 6.05 8.38
N SER A 52 10.99 5.73 8.37
CA SER A 52 11.57 4.71 7.48
C SER A 52 11.18 3.29 7.87
N SER A 53 10.71 3.08 9.10
CA SER A 53 10.25 1.80 9.64
C SER A 53 8.82 1.45 9.21
N LEU A 54 8.20 2.28 8.35
CA LEU A 54 6.86 2.03 7.82
C LEU A 54 6.81 0.76 6.95
N THR A 55 5.83 -0.08 7.24
CA THR A 55 5.33 -1.12 6.34
C THR A 55 3.87 -0.86 6.00
N VAL A 56 3.54 -0.92 4.71
CA VAL A 56 2.17 -0.77 4.21
C VAL A 56 1.71 -2.10 3.61
N THR A 57 0.59 -2.63 4.08
CA THR A 57 -0.06 -3.80 3.48
C THR A 57 -1.38 -3.40 2.86
N GLU A 58 -1.43 -3.38 1.54
CA GLU A 58 -2.62 -3.08 0.75
C GLU A 58 -3.33 -4.35 0.32
N ARG A 59 -4.66 -4.31 0.31
CA ARG A 59 -5.52 -5.41 -0.13
C ARG A 59 -6.56 -4.85 -1.08
N TYR A 60 -6.59 -5.40 -2.28
CA TYR A 60 -7.56 -5.08 -3.33
C TYR A 60 -8.45 -6.29 -3.53
N THR A 61 -9.64 -6.26 -2.94
CA THR A 61 -10.60 -7.37 -3.01
C THR A 61 -11.68 -7.03 -4.02
N MET A 62 -11.84 -7.85 -5.06
CA MET A 62 -12.94 -7.68 -6.03
C MET A 62 -14.28 -7.99 -5.36
N THR A 63 -15.13 -6.99 -5.15
CA THR A 63 -16.46 -7.19 -4.55
C THR A 63 -17.59 -7.22 -5.59
N GLY A 64 -17.25 -7.03 -6.86
CA GLY A 64 -18.16 -7.10 -8.01
C GLY A 64 -17.45 -6.68 -9.30
N PRO A 65 -18.15 -6.69 -10.45
CA PRO A 65 -17.55 -6.39 -11.75
C PRO A 65 -16.88 -5.00 -11.86
N ASP A 66 -17.40 -4.02 -11.12
CA ASP A 66 -16.96 -2.62 -11.17
C ASP A 66 -16.60 -2.05 -9.79
N HIS A 67 -16.43 -2.91 -8.79
CA HIS A 67 -16.19 -2.53 -7.39
C HIS A 67 -15.02 -3.29 -6.79
N VAL A 68 -14.11 -2.56 -6.16
CA VAL A 68 -12.99 -3.11 -5.37
C VAL A 68 -13.09 -2.58 -3.95
N MET A 69 -13.04 -3.45 -2.95
CA MET A 69 -12.78 -3.01 -1.58
C MET A 69 -11.28 -2.85 -1.42
N TYR A 70 -10.84 -1.61 -1.19
CA TYR A 70 -9.45 -1.28 -0.88
C TYR A 70 -9.27 -1.16 0.62
N GLU A 71 -8.26 -1.87 1.13
CA GLU A 71 -7.79 -1.77 2.50
C GLU A 71 -6.29 -1.51 2.50
N ALA A 72 -5.82 -0.61 3.36
CA ALA A 72 -4.40 -0.37 3.58
C ALA A 72 -4.13 -0.34 5.07
N GLU A 73 -3.42 -1.36 5.56
CA GLU A 73 -2.90 -1.40 6.92
C GLU A 73 -1.51 -0.78 6.96
N LEU A 74 -1.29 0.00 8.01
CA LEU A 74 -0.12 0.82 8.21
C LEU A 74 0.52 0.45 9.53
N ASP A 75 1.72 -0.10 9.47
CA ASP A 75 2.52 -0.45 10.62
C ASP A 75 3.80 0.39 10.63
N ASP A 76 3.86 1.34 11.56
CA ASP A 76 5.04 2.18 11.80
C ASP A 76 5.14 2.41 13.32
N PRO A 77 5.93 1.58 14.02
CA PRO A 77 6.04 1.63 15.47
C PRO A 77 6.82 2.85 15.98
N GLU A 78 7.53 3.57 15.11
CA GLU A 78 8.25 4.79 15.49
C GLU A 78 7.33 6.01 15.50
N THR A 79 6.28 6.00 14.66
CA THR A 79 5.34 7.12 14.54
C THR A 79 4.01 6.86 15.24
N TYR A 80 3.46 5.65 15.17
CA TYR A 80 2.13 5.31 15.68
C TYR A 80 2.20 4.32 16.85
N SER A 81 1.28 4.46 17.79
CA SER A 81 1.20 3.58 18.97
C SER A 81 0.69 2.17 18.67
N ARG A 82 0.09 1.98 17.48
CA ARG A 82 -0.41 0.70 16.96
C ARG A 82 -0.67 0.81 15.46
N PRO A 83 -0.70 -0.32 14.74
CA PRO A 83 -1.15 -0.33 13.36
C PRO A 83 -2.60 0.16 13.22
N TRP A 84 -2.90 0.74 12.07
CA TRP A 84 -4.26 1.19 11.74
C TRP A 84 -4.56 1.00 10.26
N THR A 85 -5.84 0.94 9.92
CA THR A 85 -6.30 0.55 8.59
C THR A 85 -7.20 1.61 7.98
N ILE A 86 -6.92 1.98 6.75
CA ILE A 86 -7.86 2.70 5.88
C ILE A 86 -8.65 1.68 5.09
N ARG A 87 -9.96 1.88 4.99
CA ARG A 87 -10.85 1.03 4.19
C ARG A 87 -11.82 1.88 3.39
N MET A 88 -11.85 1.69 2.09
CA MET A 88 -12.79 2.40 1.21
C MET A 88 -13.16 1.58 -0.03
N PRO A 89 -14.41 1.66 -0.50
CA PRO A 89 -14.77 1.12 -1.80
C PRO A 89 -14.18 2.00 -2.91
N LEU A 90 -13.55 1.36 -3.89
CA LEU A 90 -13.14 1.95 -5.16
C LEU A 90 -14.15 1.54 -6.23
N TYR A 91 -14.59 2.54 -7.01
CA TYR A 91 -15.54 2.36 -8.10
C TYR A 91 -14.80 2.55 -9.41
N ARG A 92 -15.12 1.71 -10.40
CA ARG A 92 -14.66 1.95 -11.76
C ARG A 92 -15.20 3.29 -12.26
N ASN A 93 -14.31 4.19 -12.68
CA ASN A 93 -14.75 5.38 -13.42
C ASN A 93 -15.17 4.95 -14.83
N ILE A 94 -16.45 5.14 -15.15
CA ILE A 94 -17.06 4.76 -16.43
C ILE A 94 -17.26 5.96 -17.37
N ASP A 95 -16.93 7.18 -16.93
CA ASP A 95 -17.04 8.34 -17.80
C ASP A 95 -16.04 8.22 -18.97
N PRO A 96 -16.50 8.39 -20.23
CA PRO A 96 -15.67 8.21 -21.41
C PRO A 96 -14.61 9.30 -21.63
N GLY A 97 -14.66 10.40 -20.85
CA GLY A 97 -13.85 11.60 -21.08
C GLY A 97 -14.39 12.48 -22.20
#